data_AF-A0A533QQ14-F1
#
_entry.id   AF-A0A533QQ14-F1
#
_cell.length_a   1.000
_cell.length_b   1.000
_cell.length_c   1.000
_cell.angle_alpha   90.00
_cell.angle_beta   90.00
_cell.angle_gamma   90.00
#
_symmetry.space_group_name_H-M   'P 1'
#
loop_
_entity.id
_entity.type
_entity.pdbx_description
1 polymer ?
#
loop_
_entity_poly.entity_id
_entity_poly.type
_entity_poly.pdbx_seq_one_letter_code
_entity_poly.pdbx_strand_id
1 'polypeptide(L)'
;MAKIRKKLNLNDALLQIKEHLLLLPGNEDRQRITQSITEIQRELETYRENINHFPDTSEMEQLSSAITTLASFFETLKDRPLLAKSLFPKQAKAKKPKSSAIDIAALLQQLEELSTEQIPEQLTKHKKDTLLELSSKMNITANKKLTKDAIADKIFKVGFANKRGYDLLKG
;
A
#
# COMPACT_ATOMS: atom_id res chain seq x y z
N MET A 1 -55.93 -0.59 -33.56
CA MET A 1 -56.54 -1.07 -32.30
C MET A 1 -55.42 -1.52 -31.34
N ALA A 2 -54.87 -0.60 -30.55
CA ALA A 2 -53.84 -0.92 -29.56
C ALA A 2 -54.51 -1.52 -28.31
N LYS A 3 -54.30 -2.81 -28.05
CA LYS A 3 -54.73 -3.46 -26.81
C LYS A 3 -53.94 -2.83 -25.66
N ILE A 4 -54.59 -1.95 -24.89
CA ILE A 4 -54.08 -1.46 -23.60
C ILE A 4 -53.93 -2.69 -22.72
N ARG A 5 -52.70 -3.18 -22.55
CA ARG A 5 -52.39 -4.19 -21.54
C ARG A 5 -52.68 -3.51 -20.20
N LYS A 6 -53.79 -3.89 -19.54
CA LYS A 6 -54.06 -3.50 -18.15
C LYS A 6 -52.77 -3.79 -17.36
N LYS A 7 -52.24 -2.77 -16.67
CA LYS A 7 -51.16 -2.97 -15.70
C LYS A 7 -51.64 -4.04 -14.74
N LEU A 8 -51.05 -5.22 -14.81
CA LEU A 8 -51.35 -6.32 -13.89
C LEU A 8 -50.94 -5.81 -12.52
N ASN A 9 -51.91 -5.53 -11.65
CA ASN A 9 -51.63 -5.12 -10.29
C ASN A 9 -51.12 -6.35 -9.54
N LEU A 10 -49.93 -6.26 -8.98
CA LEU A 10 -49.27 -7.37 -8.29
C LEU A 10 -50.15 -7.90 -7.14
N ASN A 11 -50.93 -7.00 -6.51
CA ASN A 11 -51.92 -7.37 -5.50
C ASN A 11 -53.09 -8.19 -6.05
N ASP A 12 -53.58 -7.86 -7.24
CA ASP A 12 -54.68 -8.60 -7.89
C ASP A 12 -54.21 -9.99 -8.31
N ALA A 13 -52.97 -10.10 -8.81
CA ALA A 13 -52.36 -11.37 -9.17
C ALA A 13 -52.14 -12.26 -7.93
N LEU A 14 -51.67 -11.69 -6.81
CA LEU A 14 -51.51 -12.40 -5.55
C LEU A 14 -52.84 -12.88 -4.96
N LEU A 15 -53.90 -12.08 -5.11
CA LEU A 15 -55.25 -12.45 -4.68
C LEU A 15 -55.73 -13.68 -5.47
N GLN A 16 -55.60 -13.65 -6.79
CA GLN A 16 -55.98 -14.78 -7.66
C GLN A 16 -55.18 -16.05 -7.37
N ILE A 17 -53.88 -15.92 -7.10
CA ILE A 17 -53.03 -17.06 -6.73
C ILE A 17 -53.48 -17.66 -5.39
N LYS A 18 -53.84 -16.83 -4.40
CA LYS A 18 -54.38 -17.29 -3.12
C LYS A 18 -55.74 -18.00 -3.27
N GLU A 19 -56.61 -17.49 -4.12
CA GLU A 19 -57.89 -18.13 -4.44
C GLU A 19 -57.70 -19.49 -5.11
N HIS A 20 -56.74 -19.61 -6.04
CA HIS A 20 -56.42 -20.88 -6.68
C HIS A 20 -55.68 -21.86 -5.76
N LEU A 21 -54.91 -21.37 -4.79
CA LEU A 21 -54.30 -22.19 -3.74
C LEU A 21 -55.33 -22.92 -2.87
N LEU A 22 -56.50 -22.32 -2.65
CA LEU A 22 -57.60 -22.94 -1.91
C LEU A 22 -58.28 -24.09 -2.69
N LEU A 23 -57.96 -24.28 -3.97
CA LEU A 23 -58.52 -25.33 -4.82
C LEU A 23 -57.59 -26.55 -4.99
N LEU A 24 -56.31 -26.44 -4.59
CA LEU A 24 -55.32 -27.53 -4.72
C LEU A 24 -55.55 -28.65 -3.68
N PRO A 25 -55.70 -29.94 -4.04
CA PRO A 25 -55.78 -31.01 -3.05
C PRO A 25 -54.40 -31.29 -2.45
N GLY A 26 -54.28 -31.25 -1.12
CA GLY A 26 -53.03 -31.49 -0.39
C GLY A 26 -52.61 -30.31 0.48
N ASN A 27 -52.62 -30.48 1.81
CA ASN A 27 -52.24 -29.42 2.75
C ASN A 27 -50.75 -29.04 2.66
N GLU A 28 -49.88 -30.00 2.35
CA GLU A 28 -48.44 -29.76 2.27
C GLU A 28 -48.06 -28.90 1.07
N ASP A 29 -48.64 -29.17 -0.12
CA ASP A 29 -48.36 -28.39 -1.32
C ASP A 29 -48.89 -26.95 -1.20
N ARG A 30 -50.07 -26.77 -0.59
CA ARG A 30 -50.60 -25.44 -0.26
C ARG A 30 -49.66 -24.66 0.65
N GLN A 31 -49.13 -25.30 1.69
CA GLN A 31 -48.25 -24.67 2.65
C GLN A 31 -46.91 -24.28 2.00
N ARG A 32 -46.33 -25.16 1.17
CA ARG A 32 -45.10 -24.88 0.41
C ARG A 32 -45.28 -23.71 -0.54
N ILE A 33 -46.34 -23.70 -1.33
CA ILE A 33 -46.57 -22.61 -2.30
C ILE A 33 -46.87 -21.28 -1.58
N THR A 34 -47.59 -21.31 -0.46
CA THR A 34 -47.84 -20.11 0.35
C THR A 34 -46.55 -19.55 0.94
N GLN A 35 -45.64 -20.41 1.39
CA GLN A 35 -44.30 -20.01 1.85
C GLN A 35 -43.50 -19.36 0.72
N SER A 36 -43.43 -20.00 -0.46
CA SER A 36 -42.73 -19.44 -1.62
C SER A 36 -43.27 -18.07 -2.06
N ILE A 37 -44.59 -17.86 -2.02
CA ILE A 37 -45.20 -16.55 -2.32
C ILE A 37 -44.78 -15.50 -1.28
N THR A 38 -44.74 -15.89 0.00
CA THR A 38 -44.34 -14.99 1.09
C THR A 38 -42.86 -14.60 0.96
N GLU A 39 -42.00 -15.53 0.57
CA GLU A 39 -40.58 -15.27 0.30
C GLU A 39 -40.41 -14.30 -0.89
N ILE A 40 -41.11 -14.54 -1.99
CA ILE A 40 -41.07 -13.65 -3.17
C ILE A 40 -41.55 -12.24 -2.80
N GLN A 41 -42.60 -12.11 -1.98
CA GLN A 41 -43.06 -10.80 -1.49
C GLN A 41 -41.98 -10.08 -0.68
N ARG A 42 -41.29 -10.81 0.22
CA ARG A 42 -40.23 -10.26 1.05
C ARG A 42 -39.03 -9.79 0.21
N GLU A 43 -38.64 -10.57 -0.78
CA GLU A 43 -37.58 -10.18 -1.72
C GLU A 43 -37.96 -8.94 -2.51
N LEU A 44 -39.19 -8.87 -3.04
CA LEU A 44 -39.67 -7.71 -3.78
C LEU A 44 -39.71 -6.44 -2.92
N GLU A 45 -40.10 -6.52 -1.65
CA GLU A 45 -40.05 -5.36 -0.75
C GLU A 45 -38.61 -4.94 -0.47
N THR A 46 -37.70 -5.90 -0.31
CA THR A 46 -36.25 -5.63 -0.16
C THR A 46 -35.69 -4.91 -1.40
N TYR A 47 -36.07 -5.36 -2.61
CA TYR A 47 -35.69 -4.68 -3.85
C TYR A 47 -36.29 -3.28 -3.94
N ARG A 48 -37.54 -3.09 -3.52
CA ARG A 48 -38.19 -1.78 -3.49
C ARG A 48 -37.50 -0.82 -2.52
N GLU A 49 -37.17 -1.27 -1.33
CA GLU A 49 -36.38 -0.51 -0.37
C GLU A 49 -35.01 -0.15 -0.94
N ASN A 50 -34.30 -1.11 -1.52
CA ASN A 50 -33.00 -0.87 -2.17
C ASN A 50 -33.10 0.12 -3.34
N ILE A 51 -34.21 0.12 -4.08
CA ILE A 51 -34.44 1.08 -5.16
C ILE A 51 -34.58 2.51 -4.61
N ASN A 52 -35.21 2.68 -3.45
CA ASN A 52 -35.33 3.98 -2.79
C ASN A 52 -34.00 4.49 -2.22
N HIS A 53 -32.96 3.65 -2.15
CA HIS A 53 -31.61 4.04 -1.74
C HIS A 53 -30.72 4.45 -2.93
N PHE A 54 -31.20 4.37 -4.17
CA PHE A 54 -30.46 4.97 -5.27
C PHE A 54 -30.52 6.49 -5.13
N PRO A 55 -29.39 7.18 -5.26
CA PRO A 55 -29.37 8.62 -5.18
C PRO A 55 -30.27 9.20 -6.27
N ASP A 56 -31.14 10.12 -5.88
CA ASP A 56 -32.02 10.79 -6.83
C ASP A 56 -31.17 11.64 -7.80
N THR A 57 -31.73 11.93 -8.96
CA THR A 57 -31.15 12.82 -9.98
C THR A 57 -30.64 14.14 -9.37
N SER A 58 -31.37 14.73 -8.43
CA SER A 58 -30.94 15.92 -7.69
C SER A 58 -29.70 15.69 -6.82
N GLU A 59 -29.56 14.53 -6.20
CA GLU A 59 -28.40 14.19 -5.36
C GLU A 59 -27.17 13.93 -6.24
N MET A 60 -27.36 13.29 -7.40
CA MET A 60 -26.31 13.13 -8.40
C MET A 60 -25.82 14.47 -8.96
N GLU A 61 -26.72 15.42 -9.22
CA GLU A 61 -26.36 16.78 -9.68
C GLU A 61 -25.58 17.56 -8.61
N GLN A 62 -26.02 17.50 -7.35
CA GLN A 62 -25.31 18.11 -6.23
C GLN A 62 -23.92 17.51 -6.05
N LEU A 63 -23.79 16.19 -6.15
CA LEU A 63 -22.51 15.51 -6.09
C LEU A 63 -21.60 15.94 -7.25
N SER A 64 -22.13 16.02 -8.46
CA SER A 64 -21.38 16.48 -9.64
C SER A 64 -20.90 17.94 -9.50
N SER A 65 -21.76 18.81 -8.96
CA SER A 65 -21.41 20.21 -8.65
C SER A 65 -20.32 20.31 -7.58
N ALA A 66 -20.42 19.51 -6.52
CA ALA A 66 -19.42 19.44 -5.46
C ALA A 66 -18.06 18.94 -5.98
N ILE A 67 -18.05 17.90 -6.83
CA ILE A 67 -16.84 17.40 -7.50
C ILE A 67 -16.22 18.48 -8.38
N THR A 68 -17.04 19.18 -9.17
CA THR A 68 -16.56 20.27 -10.05
C THR A 68 -15.95 21.42 -9.24
N THR A 69 -16.57 21.78 -8.11
CA THR A 69 -16.07 22.81 -7.18
C THR A 69 -14.76 22.38 -6.53
N LEU A 70 -14.63 21.10 -6.16
CA LEU A 70 -13.40 20.58 -5.60
C LEU A 70 -12.27 20.56 -6.65
N ALA A 71 -12.58 20.16 -7.89
CA ALA A 71 -11.63 20.19 -9.00
C ALA A 71 -11.14 21.62 -9.28
N SER A 72 -12.05 22.61 -9.32
CA SER A 72 -11.66 24.00 -9.51
C SER A 72 -10.82 24.54 -8.36
N PHE A 73 -11.15 24.18 -7.11
CA PHE A 73 -10.31 24.48 -5.95
C PHE A 73 -8.88 23.94 -6.13
N PHE A 74 -8.73 22.69 -6.56
CA PHE A 74 -7.40 22.11 -6.83
C PHE A 74 -6.65 22.80 -7.97
N GLU A 75 -7.34 23.24 -9.03
CA GLU A 75 -6.71 24.05 -10.09
C GLU A 75 -6.22 25.39 -9.53
N THR A 76 -7.00 26.10 -8.71
CA THR A 76 -6.55 27.36 -8.10
C THR A 76 -5.34 27.20 -7.17
N LEU A 77 -5.16 26.00 -6.60
CA LEU A 77 -3.98 25.68 -5.79
C LEU A 77 -2.72 25.47 -6.64
N LYS A 78 -2.85 25.10 -7.92
CA LYS A 78 -1.69 25.06 -8.84
C LYS A 78 -1.13 26.46 -9.06
N ASP A 79 -2.00 27.46 -9.20
CA ASP A 79 -1.62 28.86 -9.37
C ASP A 79 -1.13 29.52 -8.07
N ARG A 80 -1.37 28.88 -6.92
CA ARG A 80 -0.98 29.38 -5.58
C ARG A 80 -0.13 28.36 -4.82
N PRO A 81 1.15 28.17 -5.23
CA PRO A 81 2.02 27.12 -4.69
C PRO A 81 2.35 27.29 -3.19
N LEU A 82 2.22 28.50 -2.64
CA LEU A 82 2.40 28.75 -1.19
C LEU A 82 1.21 28.24 -0.37
N LEU A 83 -0.02 28.43 -0.84
CA LEU A 83 -1.22 27.88 -0.19
C LEU A 83 -1.25 26.35 -0.32
N ALA A 84 -0.88 25.82 -1.48
CA ALA A 84 -0.76 24.37 -1.67
C ALA A 84 0.24 23.74 -0.69
N LYS A 85 1.39 24.38 -0.44
CA LYS A 85 2.37 23.90 0.56
C LYS A 85 1.88 23.99 2.01
N SER A 86 1.00 24.94 2.33
CA SER A 86 0.40 25.09 3.66
C SER A 86 -0.70 24.06 3.92
N LEU A 87 -1.53 23.77 2.90
CA LEU A 87 -2.64 22.81 2.99
C LEU A 87 -2.16 21.36 2.83
N PHE A 88 -1.16 21.15 1.99
CA PHE A 88 -0.50 19.86 1.77
C PHE A 88 0.97 19.99 2.15
N PRO A 89 1.30 20.08 3.45
CA PRO A 89 2.69 20.06 3.88
C PRO A 89 3.31 18.79 3.34
N LYS A 90 4.37 18.94 2.53
CA LYS A 90 5.11 17.82 1.97
C LYS A 90 5.51 16.92 3.14
N GLN A 91 4.86 15.75 3.25
CA GLN A 91 5.29 14.74 4.20
C GLN A 91 6.76 14.49 3.90
N ALA A 92 7.63 14.86 4.84
CA ALA A 92 9.04 14.61 4.73
C ALA A 92 9.17 13.10 4.53
N LYS A 93 9.61 12.69 3.33
CA LYS A 93 9.83 11.27 3.03
C LYS A 93 10.60 10.68 4.19
N ALA A 94 10.00 9.73 4.89
CA ALA A 94 10.62 9.03 5.99
C ALA A 94 12.00 8.57 5.51
N LYS A 95 13.06 9.16 6.06
CA LYS A 95 14.42 8.69 5.81
C LYS A 95 14.41 7.22 6.20
N LYS A 96 14.72 6.35 5.24
CA LYS A 96 14.86 4.91 5.47
C LYS A 96 15.65 4.69 6.77
N PRO A 97 15.21 3.80 7.66
CA PRO A 97 15.95 3.52 8.88
C PRO A 97 17.37 3.11 8.48
N LYS A 98 18.37 3.71 9.13
CA LYS A 98 19.77 3.35 8.99
C LYS A 98 19.88 1.84 9.17
N SER A 99 20.24 1.16 8.09
CA SER A 99 20.54 -0.27 8.07
C SER A 99 21.54 -0.57 9.19
N SER A 100 21.15 -1.46 10.10
CA SER A 100 22.03 -2.25 10.99
C SER A 100 23.28 -1.52 11.49
N ALA A 101 23.22 -1.00 12.72
CA ALA A 101 24.37 -0.52 13.48
C ALA A 101 25.37 -1.67 13.70
N ILE A 102 26.20 -1.97 12.71
CA ILE A 102 27.49 -2.58 12.94
C ILE A 102 28.35 -1.46 13.51
N ASP A 103 28.80 -1.62 14.75
CA ASP A 103 29.69 -0.64 15.36
C ASP A 103 31.03 -0.66 14.62
N ILE A 104 31.21 0.33 13.74
CA ILE A 104 32.41 0.50 12.94
C ILE A 104 33.64 0.70 13.85
N ALA A 105 33.46 1.19 15.08
CA ALA A 105 34.56 1.27 16.06
C ALA A 105 35.01 -0.13 16.50
N ALA A 106 34.07 -0.99 16.87
CA ALA A 106 34.37 -2.37 17.24
C ALA A 106 35.02 -3.14 16.08
N LEU A 107 34.54 -2.94 14.85
CA LEU A 107 35.09 -3.57 13.66
C LEU A 107 36.52 -3.10 13.37
N LEU A 108 36.83 -1.81 13.56
CA LEU A 108 38.19 -1.30 13.45
C LEU A 108 39.14 -1.96 14.46
N GLN A 109 38.73 -2.04 15.72
CA GLN A 109 39.53 -2.63 16.78
C GLN A 109 39.81 -4.12 16.51
N GLN A 110 38.80 -4.86 16.05
CA GLN A 110 38.98 -6.25 15.63
C GLN A 110 39.99 -6.40 14.47
N LEU A 111 39.95 -5.51 13.48
CA LEU A 111 40.91 -5.55 12.38
C LEU A 111 42.33 -5.13 12.81
N GLU A 112 42.47 -4.27 13.83
CA GLU A 112 43.76 -3.89 14.41
C GLU A 112 44.38 -5.02 15.26
N GLU A 113 43.56 -5.86 15.90
CA GLU A 113 44.01 -7.03 16.67
C GLU A 113 44.35 -8.25 15.79
N LEU A 114 43.78 -8.33 14.58
CA LEU A 114 44.01 -9.44 13.65
C LEU A 114 45.38 -9.38 12.96
N SER A 115 45.91 -10.56 12.59
CA SER A 115 47.13 -10.65 11.78
C SER A 115 46.91 -10.11 10.37
N THR A 116 47.96 -9.58 9.75
CA THR A 116 47.91 -8.92 8.43
C THR A 116 47.35 -9.81 7.33
N GLU A 117 47.48 -11.13 7.46
CA GLU A 117 46.98 -12.11 6.51
C GLU A 117 45.46 -12.33 6.62
N GLN A 118 44.86 -12.09 7.79
CA GLN A 118 43.44 -12.37 8.08
C GLN A 118 42.51 -11.16 7.82
N ILE A 119 43.06 -9.95 7.77
CA ILE A 119 42.32 -8.70 7.50
C ILE A 119 41.53 -8.74 6.18
N PRO A 120 42.09 -9.16 5.02
CA PRO A 120 41.33 -9.16 3.76
C PRO A 120 40.15 -10.15 3.77
N GLU A 121 40.30 -11.31 4.42
CA GLU A 121 39.23 -12.29 4.57
C GLU A 121 38.08 -11.80 5.46
N GLN A 122 38.39 -11.01 6.49
CA GLN A 122 37.35 -10.41 7.33
C GLN A 122 36.65 -9.25 6.64
N LEU A 123 37.38 -8.38 5.94
CA LEU A 123 36.80 -7.27 5.19
C LEU A 123 35.82 -7.74 4.10
N THR A 124 36.10 -8.86 3.42
CA THR A 124 35.23 -9.39 2.36
C THR A 124 33.92 -10.02 2.88
N LYS A 125 33.81 -10.34 4.17
CA LYS A 125 32.58 -10.82 4.82
C LYS A 125 31.55 -9.71 5.08
N HIS A 126 31.99 -8.46 5.12
CA HIS A 126 31.12 -7.32 5.40
C HIS A 126 30.44 -6.76 4.14
N LYS A 127 29.30 -6.08 4.34
CA LYS A 127 28.55 -5.45 3.26
C LYS A 127 29.33 -4.26 2.70
N LYS A 128 29.09 -3.93 1.42
CA LYS A 128 29.71 -2.79 0.75
C LYS A 128 29.47 -1.47 1.50
N ASP A 129 28.30 -1.27 2.08
CA ASP A 129 27.96 -0.05 2.82
C ASP A 129 28.80 0.10 4.10
N THR A 130 29.00 -0.98 4.85
CA THR A 130 29.87 -0.98 6.03
C THR A 130 31.34 -0.72 5.69
N LEU A 131 31.80 -1.21 4.53
CA LEU A 131 33.16 -0.93 4.06
C LEU A 131 33.33 0.53 3.63
N LEU A 132 32.30 1.14 3.05
CA LEU A 132 32.31 2.58 2.72
C LEU A 132 32.33 3.45 3.98
N GLU A 133 31.55 3.09 5.00
CA GLU A 133 31.58 3.80 6.28
C GLU A 133 32.93 3.61 7.00
N LEU A 134 33.50 2.39 6.97
CA LEU A 134 34.84 2.10 7.49
C LEU A 134 35.92 2.93 6.79
N SER A 135 35.90 2.97 5.46
CA SER A 135 36.84 3.78 4.68
C SER A 135 36.73 5.27 5.01
N SER A 136 35.52 5.77 5.21
CA SER A 136 35.28 7.16 5.60
C SER A 136 35.86 7.46 6.98
N LYS A 137 35.74 6.52 7.93
CA LYS A 137 36.32 6.64 9.28
C LYS A 137 37.85 6.57 9.28
N MET A 138 38.44 5.82 8.35
CA MET A 138 39.90 5.73 8.17
C MET A 138 40.48 6.85 7.28
N ASN A 139 39.67 7.83 6.85
CA ASN A 139 40.05 8.88 5.89
C ASN A 139 40.57 8.33 4.53
N ILE A 140 40.08 7.14 4.12
CA ILE A 140 40.41 6.51 2.84
C ILE A 140 39.35 6.89 1.81
N THR A 141 39.78 7.44 0.67
CA THR A 141 38.89 7.83 -0.42
C THR A 141 38.33 6.61 -1.17
N ALA A 142 37.26 6.00 -0.70
CA ALA A 142 36.56 4.93 -1.42
C ALA A 142 35.37 5.48 -2.22
N ASN A 143 35.35 5.21 -3.52
CA ASN A 143 34.23 5.61 -4.39
C ASN A 143 33.13 4.52 -4.35
N LYS A 144 31.86 4.94 -4.25
CA LYS A 144 30.68 4.05 -4.35
C LYS A 144 30.63 3.25 -5.66
N LYS A 145 31.31 3.69 -6.72
CA LYS A 145 31.43 2.96 -8.00
C LYS A 145 32.38 1.76 -7.96
N LEU A 146 33.22 1.63 -6.93
CA LEU A 146 34.15 0.49 -6.80
C LEU A 146 33.41 -0.79 -6.38
N THR A 147 33.96 -1.94 -6.78
CA THR A 147 33.48 -3.26 -6.33
C THR A 147 33.76 -3.45 -4.85
N LYS A 148 33.01 -4.34 -4.20
CA LYS A 148 33.18 -4.67 -2.76
C LYS A 148 34.65 -5.03 -2.46
N ASP A 149 35.24 -5.86 -3.31
CA ASP A 149 36.58 -6.37 -3.12
C ASP A 149 37.65 -5.30 -3.37
N ALA A 150 37.42 -4.37 -4.31
CA ALA A 150 38.30 -3.23 -4.52
C ALA A 150 38.29 -2.24 -3.34
N ILE A 151 37.14 -2.10 -2.65
CA ILE A 151 37.05 -1.29 -1.43
C ILE A 151 37.78 -1.99 -0.27
N ALA A 152 37.59 -3.30 -0.11
CA ALA A 152 38.29 -4.10 0.90
C ALA A 152 39.82 -4.07 0.70
N ASP A 153 40.30 -4.27 -0.53
CA ASP A 153 41.73 -4.23 -0.88
C ASP A 153 42.35 -2.84 -0.61
N LYS A 154 41.61 -1.77 -0.92
CA LYS A 154 42.08 -0.40 -0.65
C LYS A 154 42.16 -0.11 0.85
N ILE A 155 41.18 -0.57 1.63
CA ILE A 155 41.20 -0.46 3.11
C ILE A 155 42.37 -1.26 3.67
N PHE A 156 42.61 -2.46 3.18
CA PHE A 156 43.74 -3.28 3.60
C PHE A 156 45.08 -2.60 3.31
N LYS A 157 45.34 -2.22 2.05
CA LYS A 157 46.62 -1.64 1.62
C LYS A 157 46.92 -0.31 2.31
N VAL A 158 45.96 0.61 2.29
CA VAL A 158 46.18 1.98 2.80
C VAL A 158 45.97 2.07 4.31
N GLY A 159 44.99 1.33 4.84
CA GLY A 159 44.59 1.42 6.24
C GLY A 159 45.46 0.58 7.18
N PHE A 160 45.93 -0.59 6.74
CA PHE A 160 46.62 -1.55 7.62
C PHE A 160 48.02 -1.92 7.14
N ALA A 161 48.19 -2.33 5.87
CA ALA A 161 49.48 -2.81 5.36
C ALA A 161 50.55 -1.72 5.35
N ASN A 162 50.20 -0.52 4.85
CA ASN A 162 51.12 0.62 4.87
C ASN A 162 51.51 1.00 6.31
N LYS A 163 50.53 1.16 7.21
CA LYS A 163 50.80 1.54 8.61
C LYS A 163 51.72 0.54 9.30
N ARG A 164 51.38 -0.74 9.26
CA ARG A 164 52.18 -1.80 9.90
C ARG A 164 53.56 -1.98 9.26
N GLY A 165 53.67 -1.77 7.94
CA GLY A 165 54.97 -1.76 7.25
C GLY A 165 55.87 -0.60 7.70
N TYR A 166 55.31 0.60 7.90
CA TYR A 166 56.07 1.73 8.44
C TYR A 166 56.42 1.56 9.92
N ASP A 167 55.56 0.92 10.71
CA ASP A 167 55.86 0.61 12.13
C ASP A 167 57.02 -0.38 12.26
N LEU A 168 57.08 -1.40 11.38
CA LEU A 168 58.20 -2.35 11.31
C LEU A 168 59.52 -1.70 10.84
N LEU A 169 59.46 -0.60 10.10
CA LEU A 169 60.65 0.16 9.65
C LEU A 169 61.09 1.23 10.66
N LYS A 170 60.25 1.56 11.64
CA LYS A 170 60.53 2.53 12.72
C LYS A 170 60.96 1.89 14.03
N GLY A 171 60.74 0.59 14.21
CA GLY A 171 61.37 -0.23 15.25
C GLY A 171 62.76 -0.71 14.84
#